data_AF-A0A2R7LTL2-F1
#
_entry.id   AF-A0A2R7LTL2-F1
#
_cell.length_a   1.000
_cell.length_b   1.000
_cell.length_c   1.000
_cell.angle_alpha   90.00
_cell.angle_beta   90.00
_cell.angle_gamma   90.00
#
_symmetry.space_group_name_H-M   'P 1'
#
loop_
_entity.id
_entity.type
_entity.pdbx_description
1 polymer ?
#
loop_
_entity_poly.entity_id
_entity_poly.type
_entity_poly.pdbx_seq_one_letter_code
_entity_poly.pdbx_strand_id
1 'polypeptide(L)'
;MAGGSALRSLVWLAGALATSAAVVIGSVLAVVFAATVVVIGFMGSALFGLVALAMRARRTVKAGSQDPTLIEARNVGGHSWVAYGWNDRP
;
A
#
# COMPACT_ATOMS: atom_id res chain seq x y z
N MET A 1 7.88 -56.38 -33.52
CA MET A 1 7.11 -55.16 -33.17
C MET A 1 7.35 -54.73 -31.71
N ALA A 2 8.60 -54.61 -31.25
CA ALA A 2 8.92 -54.27 -29.85
C ALA A 2 9.30 -52.79 -29.64
N GLY A 3 9.69 -52.06 -30.70
CA GLY A 3 10.16 -50.67 -30.59
C GLY A 3 9.09 -49.65 -30.17
N GLY A 4 7.81 -49.92 -30.42
CA GLY A 4 6.71 -48.99 -30.12
C GLY A 4 6.40 -48.80 -28.63
N SER A 5 6.63 -49.80 -27.78
CA SER A 5 6.32 -49.70 -26.34
C SER A 5 7.44 -49.04 -25.52
N ALA A 6 8.69 -49.25 -25.91
CA ALA A 6 9.86 -48.61 -25.29
C ALA A 6 9.86 -47.10 -25.54
N LEU A 7 9.61 -46.67 -26.78
CA LEU A 7 9.45 -45.26 -27.13
C LEU A 7 8.28 -44.61 -26.38
N ARG A 8 7.14 -45.32 -26.24
CA ARG A 8 5.98 -44.84 -25.47
C ARG A 8 6.30 -44.65 -23.99
N SER A 9 7.05 -45.57 -23.38
CA SER A 9 7.49 -45.44 -21.98
C SER A 9 8.47 -44.30 -21.79
N LEU A 10 9.41 -44.12 -22.74
CA LEU A 10 10.37 -43.02 -22.69
C LEU A 10 9.70 -41.65 -22.81
N VAL A 11 8.73 -41.51 -23.73
CA VAL A 11 7.93 -40.29 -23.88
C VAL A 11 7.13 -40.00 -22.61
N TRP A 12 6.58 -41.02 -21.96
CA TRP A 12 5.85 -40.84 -20.71
C TRP A 12 6.75 -40.36 -19.57
N LEU A 13 7.95 -40.95 -19.42
CA LEU A 13 8.93 -40.54 -18.42
C LEU A 13 9.47 -39.13 -18.68
N ALA A 14 9.76 -38.80 -19.94
CA ALA A 14 10.21 -37.46 -20.33
C ALA A 14 9.12 -36.41 -20.03
N GLY A 15 7.85 -36.74 -20.32
CA GLY A 15 6.70 -35.90 -19.98
C GLY A 15 6.57 -35.70 -18.47
N ALA A 16 6.66 -36.77 -17.67
CA ALA A 16 6.60 -36.69 -16.22
C ALA A 16 7.73 -35.80 -15.65
N LEU A 17 8.95 -35.95 -16.17
CA LEU A 17 10.09 -35.14 -15.77
C LEU A 17 9.88 -33.66 -16.15
N ALA A 18 9.40 -33.38 -17.36
CA ALA A 18 9.11 -32.03 -17.81
C ALA A 18 8.03 -31.36 -16.95
N THR A 19 6.94 -32.07 -16.62
CA THR A 19 5.90 -31.55 -15.72
C THR A 19 6.46 -31.27 -14.32
N SER A 20 7.29 -32.16 -13.79
CA SER A 20 7.91 -31.94 -12.47
C SER A 20 8.79 -30.69 -12.47
N ALA A 21 9.61 -30.49 -13.51
CA ALA A 21 10.44 -29.30 -13.65
C ALA A 21 9.58 -28.03 -13.79
N ALA A 22 8.51 -28.08 -14.58
CA ALA A 22 7.59 -26.97 -14.75
C ALA A 22 6.94 -26.56 -13.43
N VAL A 23 6.55 -27.52 -12.58
CA VAL A 23 5.98 -27.25 -11.25
C VAL A 23 7.00 -26.57 -10.35
N VAL A 24 8.24 -27.03 -10.33
CA VAL A 24 9.31 -26.41 -9.51
C VAL A 24 9.54 -24.97 -9.96
N ILE A 25 9.70 -24.73 -11.26
CA ILE A 25 9.92 -23.39 -11.80
C ILE A 25 8.73 -22.49 -11.51
N GLY A 26 7.51 -22.97 -11.77
CA GLY A 26 6.28 -22.23 -11.49
C GLY A 26 6.13 -21.87 -10.02
N SER A 27 6.50 -22.77 -9.12
CA SER A 27 6.49 -22.53 -7.68
C SER A 27 7.48 -21.44 -7.28
N VAL A 28 8.70 -21.48 -7.81
CA VAL A 28 9.71 -20.44 -7.56
C VAL A 28 9.22 -19.07 -8.05
N LEU A 29 8.69 -19.01 -9.27
CA LEU A 29 8.11 -17.78 -9.83
C LEU A 29 6.95 -17.26 -8.99
N ALA A 30 6.06 -18.14 -8.54
CA ALA A 30 4.93 -17.78 -7.69
C ALA A 30 5.39 -17.20 -6.34
N VAL A 31 6.43 -17.78 -5.71
CA VAL A 31 7.00 -17.27 -4.45
C VAL A 31 7.60 -15.88 -4.65
N VAL A 32 8.38 -15.67 -5.72
CA VAL A 32 8.98 -14.35 -6.02
C VAL A 32 7.90 -13.31 -6.28
N PHE A 33 6.87 -13.67 -7.04
CA PHE A 33 5.73 -12.81 -7.29
C PHE A 33 4.99 -12.46 -5.99
N ALA A 34 4.68 -13.46 -5.17
CA ALA A 34 4.02 -13.26 -3.88
C ALA A 34 4.84 -12.35 -2.96
N ALA A 35 6.17 -12.55 -2.88
CA ALA A 35 7.06 -11.69 -2.11
C ALA A 35 7.00 -10.23 -2.60
N THR A 36 6.98 -10.01 -3.92
CA THR A 36 6.86 -8.68 -4.50
C THR A 36 5.53 -8.01 -4.13
N VAL A 37 4.43 -8.76 -4.22
CA VAL A 37 3.09 -8.29 -3.84
C VAL A 37 3.04 -7.95 -2.34
N VAL A 38 3.68 -8.75 -1.48
CA VAL A 38 3.78 -8.47 -0.04
C VAL A 38 4.52 -7.15 0.22
N VAL A 39 5.65 -6.91 -0.46
CA VAL A 39 6.39 -5.65 -0.32
C VAL A 39 5.54 -4.46 -0.76
N ILE A 40 4.88 -4.54 -1.90
CA ILE A 40 4.00 -3.49 -2.41
C ILE A 40 2.83 -3.26 -1.46
N GLY A 41 2.20 -4.34 -0.97
CA GLY A 41 1.11 -4.27 -0.01
C GLY A 41 1.52 -3.64 1.32
N PHE A 42 2.73 -3.95 1.80
CA PHE A 42 3.29 -3.35 3.00
C PHE A 42 3.56 -1.85 2.83
N MET A 43 4.23 -1.46 1.73
CA MET A 43 4.46 -0.06 1.38
C MET A 43 3.14 0.70 1.22
N GLY A 44 2.20 0.11 0.48
CA GLY A 44 0.85 0.65 0.30
C GLY A 44 0.16 0.84 1.65
N SER A 45 0.18 -0.15 2.53
CA SER A 45 -0.43 -0.06 3.86
C SER A 45 0.18 1.05 4.71
N ALA A 46 1.50 1.21 4.68
CA ALA A 46 2.17 2.31 5.35
C ALA A 46 1.71 3.69 4.82
N LEU A 47 1.67 3.85 3.49
CA LEU A 47 1.19 5.07 2.86
C LEU A 47 -0.29 5.34 3.17
N PHE A 48 -1.16 4.33 3.03
CA PHE A 48 -2.59 4.46 3.34
C PHE A 48 -2.82 4.79 4.82
N GLY A 49 -2.03 4.21 5.73
CA GLY A 49 -2.05 4.55 7.15
C GLY A 49 -1.71 6.02 7.40
N LEU A 50 -0.66 6.53 6.77
CA LEU A 50 -0.27 7.94 6.87
C LEU A 50 -1.32 8.88 6.25
N VAL A 51 -1.86 8.52 5.09
CA VAL A 51 -2.94 9.29 4.43
C VAL A 51 -4.19 9.32 5.31
N ALA A 52 -4.58 8.19 5.90
CA ALA A 52 -5.70 8.12 6.83
C ALA A 52 -5.47 9.00 8.07
N LEU A 53 -4.26 8.94 8.65
CA LEU A 53 -3.88 9.77 9.79
C LEU A 53 -3.87 11.26 9.44
N ALA A 54 -3.30 11.64 8.29
CA ALA A 54 -3.29 13.01 7.82
C ALA A 54 -4.71 13.54 7.59
N MET A 55 -5.59 12.75 6.97
CA MET A 55 -7.01 13.11 6.82
C MET A 55 -7.71 13.25 8.18
N ARG A 56 -7.42 12.38 9.14
CA ARG A 56 -7.95 12.48 10.51
C ARG A 56 -7.49 13.76 11.19
N ALA A 57 -6.19 14.07 11.14
CA ALA A 57 -5.61 15.29 11.70
C ALA A 57 -6.22 16.55 11.08
N ARG A 58 -6.38 16.59 9.74
CA ARG A 58 -7.05 17.70 9.04
C ARG A 58 -8.48 17.91 9.53
N ARG A 59 -9.23 16.83 9.78
CA ARG A 59 -10.60 16.92 10.34
C ARG A 59 -10.58 17.47 11.77
N THR A 60 -9.65 17.02 12.60
CA THR A 60 -9.52 17.49 14.00
C THR A 60 -9.13 18.96 14.07
N VAL A 61 -8.14 19.40 13.28
CA VAL A 61 -7.72 20.82 13.23
C VAL A 61 -8.85 21.71 12.72
N LYS A 62 -9.55 21.29 11.65
CA LYS A 62 -10.68 22.06 11.12
C LYS A 62 -11.84 22.17 12.13
N ALA A 63 -12.05 21.17 12.97
CA ALA A 63 -13.04 21.25 14.05
C ALA A 63 -12.60 22.24 15.14
N GLY A 64 -11.32 22.26 15.50
CA GLY A 64 -10.76 23.23 16.46
C GLY A 64 -10.76 24.67 15.94
N SER A 65 -10.51 24.89 14.65
CA SER A 65 -10.55 26.23 14.04
C SER A 65 -11.96 26.81 13.87
N GLN A 66 -13.01 26.07 14.22
CA GLN A 66 -14.39 26.57 14.24
C GLN A 66 -14.86 26.92 15.65
N ASP A 67 -13.98 26.80 16.66
CA ASP A 67 -14.28 27.23 18.02
C ASP A 67 -14.26 28.76 18.11
N PRO A 68 -15.42 29.43 18.32
CA PRO A 68 -15.51 30.88 18.37
C PRO A 68 -14.83 31.50 19.60
N THR A 69 -14.37 30.67 20.56
CA THR A 69 -13.61 31.13 21.74
C THR A 69 -12.10 31.12 21.52
N LEU A 70 -11.62 30.61 20.39
CA LEU A 70 -10.20 30.49 20.08
C LEU A 70 -9.64 31.81 19.56
N ILE A 71 -8.59 32.32 20.21
CA ILE A 71 -7.87 33.52 19.80
C ILE A 71 -6.99 33.16 18.60
N GLU A 72 -7.42 33.51 17.39
CA GLU A 72 -6.68 33.22 16.15
C GLU A 72 -5.56 34.26 15.93
N ALA A 73 -4.31 33.85 16.10
CA ALA A 73 -3.17 34.65 15.66
C ALA A 73 -2.99 34.53 14.14
N ARG A 74 -3.36 35.57 13.38
CA ARG A 74 -3.23 35.59 11.92
C ARG A 74 -2.04 36.45 11.53
N ASN A 75 -1.12 35.86 10.75
CA ASN A 75 -0.03 36.62 10.14
C ASN A 75 -0.60 37.40 8.95
N VAL A 76 -0.65 38.73 9.09
CA VAL A 76 -1.26 39.67 8.14
C VAL A 76 -0.29 40.18 7.07
N GLY A 77 0.81 39.47 6.82
CA GLY A 77 1.75 39.79 5.73
C GLY A 77 2.81 40.83 6.12
N GLY A 78 3.43 40.67 7.29
CA GLY A 78 4.51 41.52 7.80
C GLY A 78 5.37 40.82 8.86
N HIS A 79 6.01 41.59 9.76
CA HIS A 79 6.84 41.07 10.88
C HIS A 79 6.06 40.88 12.20
N SER A 80 4.76 41.17 12.22
CA SER A 80 3.93 41.09 13.43
C SER A 80 2.84 40.03 13.28
N TRP A 81 2.76 39.16 14.29
CA TRP A 81 1.63 38.26 14.47
C TRP A 81 0.58 38.98 15.32
N VAL A 82 -0.63 39.13 14.80
CA VAL A 82 -1.74 39.78 15.52
C VAL A 82 -2.72 38.70 15.96
N ALA A 83 -2.95 38.62 17.27
CA ALA A 83 -3.96 37.77 17.88
C ALA A 83 -5.33 38.44 17.75
N TYR A 84 -6.23 37.86 16.95
CA TYR A 84 -7.62 38.27 16.89
C TYR A 84 -8.41 37.46 17.92
N GLY A 85 -8.87 38.15 18.96
CA GLY A 85 -9.68 37.59 20.03
C GLY A 85 -10.62 38.64 20.60
N TRP A 86 -11.89 38.55 20.18
CA TRP A 86 -13.10 39.13 20.77
C TRP A 86 -13.43 40.63 20.52
N ASN A 87 -14.57 40.91 19.85
CA ASN A 87 -15.77 41.50 20.47
C ASN A 87 -16.95 41.65 19.48
N ASP A 88 -17.80 40.63 19.37
CA ASP A 88 -19.18 40.82 18.90
C ASP A 88 -20.12 40.73 20.12
N ARG A 89 -20.37 41.89 20.73
CA ARG A 89 -21.60 42.20 21.45
C ARG A 89 -22.18 43.46 20.79
N PRO A 90 -23.46 43.41 20.40
CA PRO A 90 -24.49 44.00 21.25
C PRO A 90 -25.17 42.98 22.15
#